data_AF-A0A0K8Q7G2-F1
#
_entry.id   AF-A0A0K8Q7G2-F1
#
_cell.length_a   1.000
_cell.length_b   1.000
_cell.length_c   1.000
_cell.angle_alpha   90.00
_cell.angle_beta   90.00
_cell.angle_gamma   90.00
#
_symmetry.space_group_name_H-M   'P 1'
#
loop_
_entity.id
_entity.type
_entity.pdbx_description
1 polymer ?
#
loop_
_entity_poly.entity_id
_entity_poly.type
_entity_poly.pdbx_seq_one_letter_code
_entity_poly.pdbx_strand_id
1 'polypeptide(L)'
;MTAAPLNQLTLGILASTRKPDERRLPIHPLHFERIEPELRQRIILEEGYGERFGVSDVHLASLVGRLASREELIADADVVLLPKPQPEDLAELRDGQVLWGWPHCVQDRAITQLAIDKKLTLIAFEAMNTGPVTAASGFTSSTRTTSWPATAQSFTPWP
;
A
#
# COMPACT_ATOMS: atom_id res chain seq x y z
N MET A 1 0.29 21.76 25.05
CA MET A 1 -0.12 21.99 23.65
C MET A 1 -0.76 20.72 23.14
N THR A 2 -2.09 20.66 23.12
CA THR A 2 -2.82 19.52 22.56
C THR A 2 -2.72 19.63 21.04
N ALA A 3 -2.06 18.68 20.39
CA ALA A 3 -2.07 18.59 18.94
C ALA A 3 -3.53 18.53 18.48
N ALA A 4 -3.86 19.23 17.39
CA ALA A 4 -5.14 19.03 16.70
C ALA A 4 -5.34 17.51 16.46
N PRO A 5 -6.58 16.99 16.53
CA PRO A 5 -6.79 15.56 16.31
C PRO A 5 -6.25 15.23 14.92
N LEU A 6 -5.13 14.49 14.87
CA LEU A 6 -4.67 13.88 13.65
C LEU A 6 -5.84 13.03 13.17
N ASN A 7 -6.21 13.17 11.90
CA ASN A 7 -7.18 12.27 11.29
C ASN A 7 -6.54 10.87 11.30
N GLN A 8 -6.77 10.10 12.37
CA GLN A 8 -6.00 8.89 12.66
C GLN A 8 -6.52 7.75 11.77
N LEU A 9 -5.70 7.33 10.81
CA LEU A 9 -6.01 6.29 9.85
C LEU A 9 -6.00 4.89 10.47
N THR A 10 -6.79 3.99 9.89
CA THR A 10 -6.82 2.56 10.20
C THR A 10 -5.90 1.80 9.25
N LEU A 11 -5.09 0.87 9.80
CA LEU A 11 -4.17 0.03 9.05
C LEU A 11 -4.71 -1.40 8.96
N GLY A 12 -5.04 -1.85 7.76
CA GLY A 12 -5.34 -3.24 7.46
C GLY A 12 -4.07 -3.98 7.04
N ILE A 13 -3.75 -5.11 7.68
CA ILE A 13 -2.58 -5.91 7.36
C ILE A 13 -3.02 -7.29 6.89
N LEU A 14 -2.81 -7.54 5.60
CA LEU A 14 -3.15 -8.80 4.97
C LEU A 14 -2.04 -9.84 5.18
N ALA A 15 -2.46 -11.07 5.45
CA ALA A 15 -1.60 -12.25 5.50
C ALA A 15 -1.55 -12.97 4.14
N SER A 16 -2.62 -12.87 3.35
CA SER A 16 -2.76 -13.50 2.04
C SER A 16 -2.54 -12.51 0.90
N THR A 17 -2.04 -13.03 -0.21
CA THR A 17 -1.98 -12.34 -1.52
C THR A 17 -2.43 -13.32 -2.58
N ARG A 18 -2.90 -12.80 -3.72
CA ARG A 18 -3.14 -13.62 -4.91
C ARG A 18 -1.86 -14.17 -5.55
N LYS A 19 -0.67 -13.76 -5.09
CA LYS A 19 0.62 -14.30 -5.55
C LYS A 19 0.84 -15.75 -5.05
N PRO A 20 1.03 -16.73 -5.96
CA PRO A 20 1.34 -18.11 -5.58
C PRO A 20 2.59 -18.22 -4.70
N ASP A 21 2.53 -19.16 -3.75
CA ASP A 21 3.61 -19.51 -2.81
C ASP A 21 4.19 -18.36 -2.00
N GLU A 22 3.48 -17.24 -1.91
CA GLU A 22 3.86 -16.14 -1.04
C GLU A 22 3.37 -16.41 0.39
N ARG A 23 4.32 -16.49 1.32
CA ARG A 23 4.05 -16.86 2.73
C ARG A 23 4.60 -15.87 3.75
N ARG A 24 5.26 -14.80 3.30
CA ARG A 24 5.82 -13.78 4.19
C ARG A 24 4.69 -12.92 4.76
N LEU A 25 4.76 -12.65 6.06
CA LEU A 25 3.91 -11.67 6.71
C LEU A 25 4.60 -10.29 6.71
N PRO A 26 3.85 -9.19 6.62
CA PRO A 26 4.41 -7.84 6.66
C PRO A 26 5.06 -7.52 8.02
N ILE A 27 4.43 -7.99 9.10
CA ILE A 27 4.88 -7.88 10.48
C ILE A 27 4.85 -9.27 11.10
N HIS A 28 5.95 -9.70 11.71
CA HIS A 28 5.95 -10.97 12.44
C HIS A 28 4.92 -10.91 13.60
N PRO A 29 4.07 -11.93 13.82
CA PRO A 29 2.99 -11.88 14.82
C PRO A 29 3.47 -11.50 16.24
N LEU A 30 4.63 -12.02 16.66
CA LEU A 30 5.23 -11.68 17.95
C LEU A 30 5.81 -10.25 18.05
N HIS A 31 5.79 -9.46 16.97
CA HIS A 31 6.27 -8.09 16.98
C HIS A 31 5.15 -7.07 17.22
N PHE A 32 3.87 -7.47 17.22
CA PHE A 32 2.78 -6.52 17.50
C PHE A 32 2.92 -5.88 18.88
N GLU A 33 3.34 -6.61 19.91
CA GLU A 33 3.56 -6.05 21.26
C GLU A 33 4.56 -4.88 21.31
N ARG A 34 5.45 -4.78 20.31
CA ARG A 34 6.45 -3.70 20.20
C ARG A 34 5.87 -2.40 19.66
N ILE A 35 4.64 -2.43 19.14
CA ILE A 35 3.93 -1.26 18.63
C ILE A 35 3.19 -0.62 19.80
N GLU A 36 3.20 0.72 19.87
CA GLU A 36 2.49 1.46 20.92
C GLU A 36 1.00 1.04 20.98
N PRO A 37 0.42 0.83 22.18
CA PRO A 37 -0.95 0.34 22.32
C PRO A 37 -1.98 1.15 21.53
N GLU A 38 -1.87 2.48 21.55
CA GLU A 38 -2.79 3.38 20.84
C GLU A 38 -2.76 3.18 19.31
N LEU A 39 -1.60 2.81 18.76
CA LEU A 39 -1.46 2.50 17.33
C LEU A 39 -1.97 1.10 17.02
N ARG A 40 -1.71 0.11 17.89
CA ARG A 40 -2.21 -1.25 17.70
C ARG A 40 -3.73 -1.35 17.66
N GLN A 41 -4.42 -0.52 18.44
CA GLN A 41 -5.88 -0.48 18.45
C GLN A 41 -6.47 0.00 17.11
N ARG A 42 -5.64 0.52 16.19
CA ARG A 42 -6.02 0.93 14.84
C ARG A 42 -5.61 -0.07 13.76
N ILE A 43 -5.09 -1.23 14.17
CA ILE A 43 -4.69 -2.31 13.27
C ILE A 43 -5.86 -3.29 13.15
N ILE A 44 -6.19 -3.62 11.91
CA ILE A 44 -7.06 -4.74 11.53
C ILE A 44 -6.15 -5.80 10.90
N LEU A 45 -6.18 -7.02 11.43
CA LEU A 45 -5.48 -8.16 10.82
C LEU A 45 -6.46 -9.04 10.07
N GLU A 46 -5.98 -9.68 9.00
CA GLU A 46 -6.73 -10.75 8.36
C GLU A 46 -6.87 -11.94 9.32
N GLU A 47 -8.04 -12.59 9.34
CA GLU A 47 -8.22 -13.85 10.06
C GLU A 47 -7.14 -14.88 9.66
N GLY A 48 -6.65 -15.64 10.63
CA GLY A 48 -5.58 -16.60 10.46
C GLY A 48 -4.18 -15.98 10.30
N TYR A 49 -4.00 -14.67 10.52
CA TYR A 49 -2.73 -13.95 10.27
C TYR A 49 -1.51 -14.66 10.88
N GLY A 50 -1.65 -15.16 12.11
CA GLY A 50 -0.55 -15.75 12.87
C GLY A 50 -0.36 -17.26 12.74
N GLU A 51 -1.27 -17.98 12.07
CA GLU A 51 -1.39 -19.44 12.18
C GLU A 51 -0.10 -20.18 11.78
N ARG A 52 0.54 -19.75 10.69
CA ARG A 52 1.79 -20.34 10.19
C ARG A 52 2.98 -20.18 11.14
N PHE A 53 2.85 -19.28 12.12
CA PHE A 53 3.85 -18.99 13.15
C PHE A 53 3.42 -19.51 14.53
N GLY A 54 2.34 -20.28 14.61
CA GLY A 54 1.84 -20.85 15.86
C GLY A 54 1.20 -19.81 16.79
N VAL A 55 0.79 -18.65 16.26
CA VAL A 55 0.13 -17.59 17.02
C VAL A 55 -1.35 -17.56 16.64
N SER A 56 -2.24 -17.75 17.62
CA SER A 56 -3.67 -17.81 17.37
C SER A 56 -4.30 -16.43 17.19
N ASP A 57 -5.41 -16.39 16.47
CA ASP A 57 -6.25 -15.20 16.33
C ASP A 57 -6.74 -14.67 17.67
N VAL A 58 -7.06 -15.56 18.62
CA VAL A 58 -7.44 -15.17 20.00
C VAL A 58 -6.34 -14.37 20.68
N HIS A 59 -5.07 -14.78 20.52
CA HIS A 59 -3.96 -14.03 21.08
C HIS A 59 -3.79 -12.69 20.38
N LEU A 60 -3.81 -12.65 19.04
CA LEU A 60 -3.67 -11.42 18.27
C LEU A 60 -4.81 -10.43 18.53
N ALA A 61 -6.05 -10.90 18.69
CA ALA A 61 -7.22 -10.08 19.00
C ALA A 61 -7.07 -9.33 20.33
N SER A 62 -6.29 -9.86 21.27
CA SER A 62 -6.00 -9.16 22.54
C SER A 62 -4.99 -8.01 22.37
N LEU A 63 -4.26 -7.97 21.25
CA LEU A 63 -3.20 -7.00 20.98
C LEU A 63 -3.65 -5.89 20.03
N VAL A 64 -4.40 -6.23 18.98
CA VAL A 64 -4.81 -5.28 17.92
C VAL A 64 -6.26 -4.82 18.07
N GLY A 65 -6.72 -3.92 17.20
CA GLY A 65 -8.10 -3.43 17.22
C GLY A 65 -9.12 -4.54 16.94
N ARG A 66 -8.87 -5.36 15.90
CA ARG A 66 -9.64 -6.59 15.63
C ARG A 66 -8.97 -7.46 14.55
N LEU A 67 -9.50 -8.66 14.37
CA LEU A 67 -9.33 -9.45 13.16
C LEU A 67 -10.61 -9.35 12.31
N ALA A 68 -10.46 -9.53 11.01
CA ALA A 68 -11.57 -9.53 10.07
C ALA A 68 -11.26 -10.40 8.86
N SER A 69 -12.29 -10.80 8.11
CA SER A 69 -12.10 -11.38 6.78
C SER A 69 -11.32 -10.41 5.88
N ARG A 70 -10.72 -10.93 4.81
CA ARG A 70 -10.00 -10.11 3.82
C ARG A 70 -10.89 -9.00 3.26
N GLU A 71 -12.12 -9.34 2.90
CA GLU A 71 -13.09 -8.43 2.31
C GLU A 71 -13.45 -7.29 3.28
N GLU A 72 -13.75 -7.61 4.54
CA GLU A 72 -14.05 -6.62 5.58
C GLU A 72 -12.84 -5.74 5.90
N LEU A 73 -11.64 -6.34 5.98
CA LEU A 73 -10.40 -5.60 6.21
C LEU A 73 -10.16 -4.57 5.11
N ILE A 74 -10.30 -4.95 3.84
CA ILE A 74 -10.16 -4.04 2.70
C ILE A 74 -11.27 -2.99 2.70
N ALA A 75 -12.50 -3.38 3.07
CA ALA A 75 -13.64 -2.46 3.13
C ALA A 75 -13.50 -1.39 4.21
N ASP A 76 -12.84 -1.69 5.33
CA ASP A 76 -12.82 -0.83 6.51
C ASP A 76 -11.47 -0.09 6.72
N ALA A 77 -10.36 -0.62 6.21
CA ALA A 77 -9.04 -0.02 6.42
C ALA A 77 -8.75 1.16 5.49
N ASP A 78 -8.20 2.26 6.00
CA ASP A 78 -7.76 3.39 5.16
C ASP A 78 -6.48 3.05 4.38
N VAL A 79 -5.58 2.31 5.01
CA VAL A 79 -4.31 1.84 4.44
C VAL A 79 -4.29 0.32 4.46
N VAL A 80 -3.99 -0.30 3.32
CA VAL A 80 -3.78 -1.75 3.21
C VAL A 80 -2.29 -2.03 3.05
N LEU A 81 -1.73 -2.77 3.99
CA LEU A 81 -0.36 -3.26 3.95
C LEU A 81 -0.32 -4.67 3.36
N LEU A 82 0.23 -4.77 2.16
CA LEU A 82 0.39 -6.02 1.41
C LEU A 82 1.74 -6.01 0.66
N PRO A 83 2.76 -6.79 1.08
CA PRO A 83 4.12 -6.67 0.58
C PRO A 83 4.26 -7.02 -0.89
N LYS A 84 3.55 -8.04 -1.38
CA LYS A 84 3.70 -8.54 -2.75
C LYS A 84 2.34 -8.57 -3.46
N PRO A 85 1.73 -7.40 -3.72
CA PRO A 85 0.43 -7.35 -4.37
C PRO A 85 0.50 -7.87 -5.81
N GLN A 86 -0.61 -8.42 -6.29
CA GLN A 86 -0.87 -8.76 -7.69
C GLN A 86 -2.00 -7.89 -8.25
N PRO A 87 -2.20 -7.81 -9.58
CA PRO A 87 -3.30 -7.05 -10.16
C PRO A 87 -4.66 -7.37 -9.54
N GLU A 88 -4.91 -8.64 -9.22
CA GLU A 88 -6.14 -9.10 -8.58
C GLU A 88 -6.28 -8.55 -7.15
N ASP A 89 -5.18 -8.41 -6.40
CA ASP A 89 -5.21 -7.77 -5.08
C ASP A 89 -5.60 -6.28 -5.20
N LEU A 90 -5.10 -5.57 -6.22
CA LEU A 90 -5.43 -4.14 -6.44
C LEU A 90 -6.87 -3.94 -6.90
N ALA A 91 -7.41 -4.90 -7.67
CA ALA A 91 -8.78 -4.84 -8.15
C ALA A 91 -9.80 -4.86 -6.99
N GLU A 92 -9.46 -5.51 -5.88
CA GLU A 92 -10.28 -5.59 -4.67
C GLU A 92 -10.28 -4.29 -3.84
N LEU A 93 -9.25 -3.44 -3.99
CA LEU A 93 -9.13 -2.21 -3.21
C LEU A 93 -10.26 -1.23 -3.53
N ARG A 94 -10.56 -0.34 -2.59
CA ARG A 94 -11.49 0.77 -2.79
C ARG A 94 -10.83 1.85 -3.63
N ASP A 95 -11.62 2.59 -4.39
CA ASP A 95 -11.10 3.75 -5.13
C ASP A 95 -10.57 4.79 -4.14
N GLY A 96 -9.38 5.34 -4.41
CA GLY A 96 -8.71 6.30 -3.52
C GLY A 96 -7.97 5.68 -2.33
N GLN A 97 -8.00 4.36 -2.15
CA GLN A 97 -7.37 3.70 -1.00
C GLN A 97 -5.83 3.74 -1.07
N VAL A 98 -5.19 3.64 0.09
CA VAL A 98 -3.73 3.58 0.18
C VAL A 98 -3.26 2.12 0.18
N LEU A 99 -2.32 1.77 -0.70
CA LEU A 99 -1.61 0.49 -0.68
C LEU A 99 -0.16 0.71 -0.26
N TRP A 100 0.30 -0.08 0.70
CA TRP A 100 1.68 -0.07 1.20
C TRP A 100 2.35 -1.43 0.95
N GLY A 101 3.40 -1.48 0.13
CA GLY A 101 4.03 -2.74 -0.27
C GLY A 101 5.09 -2.58 -1.36
N TRP A 102 5.46 -3.67 -2.05
CA TRP A 102 6.28 -3.65 -3.26
C TRP A 102 5.43 -3.76 -4.53
N PRO A 103 4.79 -2.68 -5.03
CA PRO A 103 3.92 -2.74 -6.21
C PRO A 103 4.69 -2.98 -7.52
N HIS A 104 5.98 -2.66 -7.59
CA HIS A 104 6.80 -2.86 -8.79
C HIS A 104 6.23 -2.19 -10.06
N CYS A 105 5.63 -0.99 -9.92
CA CYS A 105 4.93 -0.28 -11.00
C CYS A 105 5.75 -0.12 -12.30
N VAL A 106 7.07 0.09 -12.19
CA VAL A 106 7.94 0.22 -13.38
C VAL A 106 7.94 -1.05 -14.24
N GLN A 107 7.78 -2.22 -13.62
CA GLN A 107 7.87 -3.53 -14.26
C GLN A 107 6.50 -4.12 -14.59
N ASP A 108 5.45 -3.71 -13.88
CA ASP A 108 4.10 -4.22 -14.02
C ASP A 108 3.13 -3.14 -14.51
N ARG A 109 2.79 -3.22 -15.80
CA ARG A 109 1.84 -2.30 -16.44
C ARG A 109 0.42 -2.46 -15.90
N ALA A 110 0.00 -3.67 -15.54
CA ALA A 110 -1.36 -3.92 -15.07
C ALA A 110 -1.56 -3.32 -13.66
N ILE A 111 -0.60 -3.53 -12.76
CA ILE A 111 -0.57 -2.86 -11.46
C ILE A 111 -0.61 -1.34 -11.61
N THR A 112 0.23 -0.80 -12.49
CA THR A 112 0.29 0.65 -12.71
C THR A 112 -1.02 1.21 -13.23
N GLN A 113 -1.63 0.54 -14.22
CA GLN A 113 -2.87 0.99 -14.81
C GLN A 113 -4.02 0.93 -13.79
N LEU A 114 -4.14 -0.17 -13.02
CA LEU A 114 -5.15 -0.28 -11.96
C LEU A 114 -4.98 0.78 -10.88
N ALA A 115 -3.74 1.07 -10.47
CA ALA A 115 -3.48 2.12 -9.49
C ALA A 115 -3.91 3.50 -10.00
N ILE A 116 -3.71 3.80 -11.28
CA ILE A 116 -4.19 5.04 -11.92
C ILE A 116 -5.72 5.06 -11.96
N ASP A 117 -6.33 4.00 -12.50
CA ASP A 117 -7.77 3.94 -12.75
C ASP A 117 -8.57 4.07 -11.45
N LYS A 118 -8.11 3.38 -10.40
CA LYS A 118 -8.71 3.41 -9.06
C LYS A 118 -8.21 4.57 -8.19
N LYS A 119 -7.36 5.45 -8.73
CA LYS A 119 -6.80 6.62 -8.02
C LYS A 119 -6.12 6.24 -6.70
N LEU A 120 -5.44 5.10 -6.67
CA LEU A 120 -4.79 4.61 -5.47
C LEU A 120 -3.61 5.50 -5.08
N THR A 121 -3.37 5.60 -3.78
CA THR A 121 -2.10 6.14 -3.27
C THR A 121 -1.17 4.97 -2.95
N LEU A 122 0.00 4.93 -3.58
CA LEU A 122 0.96 3.84 -3.37
C LEU A 122 2.15 4.30 -2.52
N ILE A 123 2.37 3.62 -1.40
CA ILE A 123 3.60 3.72 -0.61
C ILE A 123 4.47 2.52 -1.00
N ALA A 124 5.44 2.76 -1.87
CA ALA A 124 6.27 1.71 -2.46
C ALA A 124 7.54 1.45 -1.62
N PHE A 125 7.67 0.26 -1.05
CA PHE A 125 8.80 -0.16 -0.24
C PHE A 125 10.14 -0.04 -1.01
N GLU A 126 10.15 -0.33 -2.31
CA GLU A 126 11.33 -0.23 -3.18
C GLU A 126 11.81 1.20 -3.44
N ALA A 127 11.00 2.21 -3.12
CA ALA A 127 11.30 3.62 -3.33
C ALA A 127 11.45 4.40 -2.01
N MET A 128 11.50 3.71 -0.86
CA MET A 128 11.74 4.34 0.44
C MET A 128 13.23 4.61 0.66
N ASN A 129 13.55 5.84 1.05
CA ASN A 129 14.93 6.32 1.20
C ASN A 129 15.22 6.60 2.69
N THR A 130 16.46 6.36 3.12
CA THR A 130 16.89 6.53 4.52
C THR A 130 17.51 7.91 4.83
N GLY A 131 17.68 8.78 3.82
CA GLY A 131 18.37 10.07 3.95
C GLY A 131 17.51 11.26 3.48
N PRO A 132 17.96 12.49 3.76
CA PRO A 132 17.26 13.67 3.27
C PRO A 132 17.21 13.64 1.73
N VAL A 133 16.01 13.80 1.17
CA VAL A 133 15.82 14.03 -0.26
C VAL A 133 16.45 15.40 -0.55
N THR A 134 17.72 15.39 -0.95
CA THR A 134 18.30 16.56 -1.59
C THR A 134 17.70 16.62 -2.99
N ALA A 135 17.04 17.73 -3.32
CA ALA A 135 16.53 17.97 -4.66
C ALA A 135 17.72 18.13 -5.62
N ALA A 136 18.31 17.01 -6.03
CA ALA A 136 19.38 16.94 -7.01
C ALA A 136 18.95 16.01 -8.16
N SER A 137 17.75 16.24 -8.67
CA SER A 137 17.36 15.92 -10.04
C SER A 137 16.37 17.00 -10.45
N GLY A 138 16.80 17.86 -11.38
CA GLY A 138 16.17 19.13 -11.68
C GLY A 138 14.71 19.00 -12.10
N PHE A 139 13.81 19.44 -11.23
CA PHE A 139 12.50 19.93 -11.64
C PHE A 139 12.49 21.44 -11.41
N THR A 140 13.08 22.19 -12.34
CA THR A 140 12.77 23.61 -12.46
C THR A 140 11.37 23.72 -13.05
N SER A 141 10.42 24.21 -12.24
CA SER A 141 9.11 24.61 -12.73
C SER A 141 9.27 25.79 -13.69
N SER A 142 9.45 25.52 -14.98
CA SER A 142 9.10 26.51 -16.00
C SER A 142 7.60 26.41 -16.20
N THR A 143 6.84 27.35 -15.66
CA THR A 143 5.49 27.65 -16.13
C THR A 143 5.59 28.06 -17.59
N ARG A 144 5.53 27.09 -18.49
CA ARG A 144 5.36 27.33 -19.92
C ARG A 144 3.88 27.13 -20.23
N THR A 145 3.13 28.22 -20.22
CA THR A 145 1.88 28.31 -20.97
C THR A 145 2.22 28.06 -22.43
N THR A 146 1.89 26.86 -22.91
CA THR A 146 1.88 26.57 -24.34
C THR A 146 0.55 25.91 -24.67
N SER A 147 -0.30 26.72 -25.29
CA SER A 147 -1.36 26.30 -26.20
C SER A 147 -0.86 25.15 -27.09
N TRP A 148 -1.63 24.08 -27.18
CA TRP A 148 -1.43 23.00 -28.15
C TRP A 148 -1.62 23.54 -29.58
N PRO A 149 -0.68 23.34 -30.51
CA PRO A 149 -1.01 23.28 -31.92
C PRO A 149 -1.12 21.81 -32.35
N ALA A 150 -2.28 21.48 -32.92
CA ALA A 150 -2.49 20.27 -33.67
C ALA A 150 -1.56 20.25 -34.88
N THR A 151 -0.63 19.29 -34.95
CA THR A 151 -0.08 18.82 -36.22
C THR A 151 0.41 17.39 -36.04
N ALA A 152 -0.26 16.44 -36.71
CA ALA A 152 0.19 15.08 -36.86
C ALA A 152 1.50 15.06 -37.66
N GLN A 153 2.53 14.40 -37.13
CA GLN A 153 3.70 14.02 -37.92
C GLN A 153 3.85 12.50 -37.92
N SER A 154 3.91 11.99 -39.15
CA SER A 154 4.07 10.61 -39.57
C SER A 154 5.34 9.96 -39.04
N PHE A 155 5.22 8.71 -38.59
CA PHE A 155 6.33 7.81 -38.29
C PHE A 155 6.98 7.28 -39.58
N THR A 156 8.31 7.35 -39.65
CA THR A 156 9.13 6.48 -40.51
C THR A 156 10.06 5.65 -39.60
N PRO A 157 10.26 4.36 -39.88
CA PRO A 157 11.03 3.48 -39.00
C PRO A 157 12.55 3.66 -39.15
N TRP A 158 13.27 3.45 -38.05
CA TRP A 158 14.73 3.50 -37.92
C TRP A 158 15.39 2.22 -38.48
N PRO A 159 16.65 2.28 -38.97
CA PRO A 159 17.36 1.17 -39.62
C PRO A 159 17.56 -0.09 -38.76
#